data_AF-A0A9K3KI70-F1
#
_entry.id   AF-A0A9K3KI70-F1
#
_cell.length_a   1.000
_cell.length_b   1.000
_cell.length_c   1.000
_cell.angle_alpha   90.00
_cell.angle_beta   90.00
_cell.angle_gamma   90.00
#
_symmetry.space_group_name_H-M   'P 1'
#
loop_
_entity.id
_entity.type
_entity.pdbx_description
1 polymer ?
#
loop_
_entity_poly.entity_id
_entity_poly.type
_entity_poly.pdbx_seq_one_letter_code
_entity_poly.pdbx_strand_id
1 'polypeptide(L)'
;MNRYIILFSSFLRPAVILVCAMLLFNLPTLIYKIGMFLRGILYLAFCNDKSWKKPQDPILVVGPMLAKEKETGDSTNLERKTIYFVRHGESTWNDTFNKGSHRSAAVFAIGFIPGLIKALLFELYLILSGKLDSWFYDSPASNLGLSQVKDLASFMKQAKTKDDTIAQHIAILKASPDAPPSKIICSSLRRAVTTMAGGFKDRLSRRPSEKVLIVPALQEISRNPDALSITPAHTQIQASWIDKTSELTNFQATYINQVDMSLHDGNKPLGSNGLKRMRDFCQFVFSPSCPEDFVVAGGHSIWFRSFFKTFLPYGENHPGKNKKIINCGIVALTLIKATRPSGQATYMIDPNSVEVIYGGFH
;
A
#
# COMPACT_ATOMS: atom_id res chain seq x y z
N MET A 1 -46.86 28.58 4.97
CA MET A 1 -45.44 28.97 4.84
C MET A 1 -44.81 29.37 6.17
N ASN A 2 -45.42 30.24 6.99
CA ASN A 2 -44.85 30.68 8.28
C ASN A 2 -44.63 29.60 9.36
N ARG A 3 -45.46 28.55 9.46
CA ARG A 3 -45.28 27.49 10.48
C ARG A 3 -44.04 26.62 10.25
N TYR A 4 -43.65 26.37 8.99
CA TYR A 4 -42.45 25.59 8.66
C TYR A 4 -41.15 26.35 8.97
N ILE A 5 -41.15 27.68 8.80
CA ILE A 5 -40.01 28.55 9.12
C ILE A 5 -39.75 28.58 10.64
N ILE A 6 -40.83 28.65 11.44
CA ILE A 6 -40.75 28.65 12.91
C ILE A 6 -40.21 27.31 13.42
N LEU A 7 -40.75 26.17 12.96
CA LEU A 7 -40.28 24.84 13.33
C LEU A 7 -38.79 24.61 12.98
N PHE A 8 -38.35 25.04 11.79
CA PHE A 8 -36.95 24.90 11.38
C PHE A 8 -36.00 25.72 12.26
N SER A 9 -36.41 26.93 12.66
CA SER A 9 -35.65 27.78 13.57
C SER A 9 -35.53 27.21 14.99
N SER A 10 -36.55 26.47 15.45
CA SER A 10 -36.60 25.88 16.79
C SER A 10 -35.63 24.70 16.98
N PHE A 11 -35.34 23.94 15.92
CA PHE A 11 -34.37 22.83 15.98
C PHE A 11 -32.96 23.23 15.59
N LEU A 12 -32.80 24.27 14.76
CA LEU A 12 -31.50 24.71 14.29
C LEU A 12 -30.59 25.19 15.44
N ARG A 13 -31.14 25.97 16.39
CA ARG A 13 -30.35 26.47 17.53
C ARG A 13 -29.84 25.34 18.43
N PRO A 14 -30.68 24.42 18.94
CA PRO A 14 -30.20 23.26 19.70
C PRO A 14 -29.18 22.41 18.92
N ALA A 15 -29.40 22.18 17.63
CA ALA A 15 -28.48 21.41 16.80
C ALA A 15 -27.10 22.08 16.67
N VAL A 16 -27.05 23.39 16.43
CA VAL A 16 -25.79 24.15 16.37
C VAL A 16 -25.08 24.13 17.72
N ILE A 17 -25.81 24.34 18.83
CA ILE A 17 -25.24 24.26 20.18
C ILE A 17 -24.64 22.87 20.43
N LEU A 18 -25.36 21.81 20.09
CA LEU A 18 -24.88 20.43 20.24
C LEU A 18 -23.62 20.18 19.40
N VAL A 19 -23.62 20.59 18.13
CA VAL A 19 -22.44 20.46 17.25
C VAL A 19 -21.24 21.21 17.82
N CYS A 20 -21.41 22.45 18.26
CA CYS A 20 -20.35 23.23 18.89
C CYS A 20 -19.83 22.56 20.16
N ALA A 21 -20.73 22.04 21.02
CA ALA A 21 -20.35 21.32 22.23
C ALA A 21 -19.55 20.04 21.89
N MET A 22 -19.97 19.27 20.88
CA MET A 22 -19.25 18.08 20.41
C MET A 22 -17.86 18.43 19.84
N LEU A 23 -17.75 19.53 19.09
CA LEU A 23 -16.47 20.00 18.55
C LEU A 23 -15.52 20.47 19.65
N LEU A 24 -16.03 21.19 20.66
CA LEU A 24 -15.25 21.63 21.82
C LEU A 24 -14.82 20.44 22.69
N PHE A 25 -15.72 19.48 22.93
CA PHE A 25 -15.40 18.26 23.67
C PHE A 25 -14.31 17.44 22.98
N ASN A 26 -14.32 17.40 21.64
CA ASN A 26 -13.34 16.69 20.83
C ASN A 26 -12.26 17.61 20.22
N LEU A 27 -11.96 18.74 20.87
CA LEU A 27 -11.06 19.76 20.34
C LEU A 27 -9.68 19.22 19.94
N PRO A 28 -9.02 18.31 20.70
CA PRO A 28 -7.73 17.75 20.27
C PRO A 28 -7.80 17.01 18.93
N THR A 29 -8.83 16.17 18.73
CA THR A 29 -9.04 15.46 17.46
C THR A 29 -9.36 16.44 16.34
N LEU A 30 -10.17 17.47 16.61
CA LEU A 30 -10.49 18.51 15.64
C LEU A 30 -9.23 19.24 15.16
N ILE A 31 -8.39 19.72 16.08
CA ILE A 31 -7.14 20.42 15.76
C ILE A 31 -6.23 19.51 14.92
N TYR A 32 -6.08 18.25 15.32
CA TYR A 32 -5.27 17.29 14.58
C TYR A 32 -5.78 17.08 13.14
N LYS A 33 -7.10 16.91 12.97
CA LYS A 33 -7.73 16.76 11.64
C LYS A 33 -7.60 18.02 10.78
N ILE A 34 -7.72 19.21 11.37
CA ILE A 34 -7.45 20.48 10.66
C ILE A 34 -6.01 20.49 10.17
N GLY A 35 -5.04 20.12 11.01
CA GLY A 35 -3.63 20.01 10.63
C GLY A 35 -3.40 19.04 9.47
N MET A 36 -4.04 17.87 9.50
CA MET A 36 -4.00 16.91 8.38
C MET A 36 -4.60 17.49 7.10
N PHE A 37 -5.74 18.18 7.21
CA PHE A 37 -6.42 18.77 6.06
C PHE A 37 -5.55 19.84 5.38
N LEU A 38 -4.98 20.74 6.18
CA LEU A 38 -4.03 21.75 5.69
C LEU A 38 -2.82 21.09 5.04
N ARG A 39 -2.24 20.06 5.68
CA ARG A 39 -1.11 19.30 5.11
C ARG A 39 -1.48 18.66 3.79
N GLY A 40 -2.65 18.05 3.66
CA GLY A 40 -3.09 17.43 2.42
C GLY A 40 -3.35 18.44 1.31
N ILE A 41 -3.88 19.63 1.62
CA ILE A 41 -3.99 20.73 0.65
C ILE A 41 -2.60 21.16 0.18
N LEU A 42 -1.67 21.42 1.10
CA LEU A 42 -0.30 21.81 0.76
C LEU A 42 0.39 20.73 -0.08
N TYR A 43 0.19 19.45 0.27
CA TYR A 43 0.74 18.33 -0.49
C TYR A 43 0.13 18.25 -1.88
N LEU A 44 -1.20 18.34 -1.98
CA LEU A 44 -1.91 18.34 -3.25
C LEU A 44 -1.41 19.47 -4.15
N ALA A 45 -1.24 20.69 -3.62
CA ALA A 45 -0.83 21.87 -4.36
C ALA A 45 0.66 21.85 -4.77
N PHE A 46 1.56 21.42 -3.88
CA PHE A 46 3.00 21.69 -4.03
C PHE A 46 3.90 20.45 -4.15
N CYS A 47 3.40 19.22 -3.96
CA CYS A 47 4.28 18.07 -4.03
C CYS A 47 4.76 17.76 -5.47
N ASN A 48 6.00 17.28 -5.59
CA ASN A 48 6.60 16.81 -6.84
C ASN A 48 6.48 15.30 -7.02
N ASP A 49 5.48 14.69 -6.39
CA ASP A 49 5.52 13.24 -6.14
C ASP A 49 5.54 12.39 -7.41
N LYS A 50 4.96 12.90 -8.50
CA LYS A 50 4.89 12.29 -9.84
C LYS A 50 5.91 12.85 -10.85
N SER A 51 6.82 13.71 -10.41
CA SER A 51 7.74 14.44 -11.28
C SER A 51 9.20 14.05 -10.99
N TRP A 52 9.86 13.49 -12.00
CA TRP A 52 11.30 13.22 -12.00
C TRP A 52 11.81 13.05 -13.43
N LYS A 53 13.12 13.31 -13.64
CA LYS A 53 13.78 13.04 -14.92
C LYS A 53 13.83 11.53 -15.17
N LYS A 54 13.56 11.11 -16.41
CA LYS A 54 13.65 9.70 -16.82
C LYS A 54 15.08 9.18 -16.52
N PRO A 55 15.24 8.11 -15.73
CA PRO A 55 16.56 7.53 -15.45
C PRO A 55 17.22 6.93 -16.70
N GLN A 56 18.46 6.49 -16.56
CA GLN A 56 19.12 5.64 -17.55
C GLN A 56 18.39 4.30 -17.67
N ASP A 57 18.29 3.76 -18.88
CA ASP A 57 17.78 2.41 -19.11
C ASP A 57 18.66 1.40 -18.35
N PRO A 58 18.11 0.62 -17.40
CA PRO A 58 18.90 -0.28 -16.56
C PRO A 58 19.67 -1.34 -17.36
N ILE A 59 19.18 -1.77 -18.53
CA ILE A 59 19.84 -2.82 -19.32
C ILE A 59 21.20 -2.39 -19.87
N LEU A 60 21.41 -1.08 -20.08
CA LEU A 60 22.69 -0.55 -20.56
C LEU A 60 23.83 -0.76 -19.55
N VAL A 61 23.49 -1.08 -18.31
CA VAL A 61 24.43 -1.24 -17.20
C VAL A 61 24.46 -2.70 -16.77
N VAL A 62 23.29 -3.27 -16.54
CA VAL A 62 23.15 -4.63 -16.02
C VAL A 62 23.36 -5.68 -17.12
N GLY A 63 22.98 -5.39 -18.37
CA GLY A 63 23.09 -6.31 -19.50
C GLY A 63 24.51 -6.81 -19.76
N PRO A 64 25.52 -5.92 -19.91
CA PRO A 64 26.92 -6.35 -20.06
C PRO A 64 27.43 -7.19 -18.89
N MET A 65 26.98 -6.91 -17.66
CA MET A 65 27.39 -7.68 -16.48
C MET A 65 26.75 -9.07 -16.46
N LEU A 66 25.49 -9.19 -16.86
CA LEU A 66 24.81 -10.48 -17.02
C LEU A 66 25.43 -11.31 -18.13
N ALA A 67 25.83 -10.69 -19.25
CA ALA A 67 26.55 -11.38 -20.32
C ALA A 67 27.89 -11.93 -19.82
N LYS A 68 28.67 -11.11 -19.10
CA LYS A 68 29.93 -11.53 -18.49
C LYS A 68 29.74 -12.68 -17.50
N GLU A 69 28.76 -12.59 -16.61
CA GLU A 69 28.44 -13.67 -15.67
C GLU A 69 28.10 -14.98 -16.41
N LYS A 70 27.34 -14.91 -17.51
CA LYS A 70 27.02 -16.08 -18.33
C LYS A 70 28.25 -16.68 -19.02
N GLU A 71 29.20 -15.86 -19.45
CA GLU A 71 30.42 -16.29 -20.14
C GLU A 71 31.48 -16.83 -19.18
N THR A 72 31.67 -16.18 -18.02
CA THR A 72 32.80 -16.46 -17.12
C THR A 72 32.39 -17.02 -15.76
N GLY A 73 31.09 -17.07 -15.45
CA GLY A 73 30.59 -17.41 -14.11
C GLY A 73 30.82 -16.33 -13.04
N ASP A 74 31.36 -15.16 -13.42
CA ASP A 74 31.69 -14.10 -12.46
C ASP A 74 30.46 -13.25 -12.14
N SER A 75 29.89 -13.48 -10.95
CA SER A 75 28.74 -12.75 -10.42
C SER A 75 29.13 -11.73 -9.34
N THR A 76 30.42 -11.40 -9.17
CA THR A 76 30.92 -10.62 -8.01
C THR A 76 30.22 -9.27 -7.83
N ASN A 77 29.75 -8.66 -8.93
CA ASN A 77 29.09 -7.36 -8.93
C ASN A 77 27.55 -7.45 -9.06
N LEU A 78 26.99 -8.65 -8.97
CA LEU A 78 25.57 -8.92 -9.15
C LEU A 78 24.97 -9.58 -7.91
N GLU A 79 23.96 -8.93 -7.34
CA GLU A 79 23.15 -9.50 -6.27
C GLU A 79 21.70 -9.65 -6.75
N ARG A 80 21.01 -10.70 -6.29
CA ARG A 80 19.63 -11.02 -6.68
C ARG A 80 18.75 -11.24 -5.47
N LYS A 81 17.54 -10.68 -5.50
CA LYS A 81 16.49 -10.97 -4.53
C LYS A 81 15.15 -11.16 -5.24
N THR A 82 14.34 -12.08 -4.73
CA THR A 82 12.98 -12.32 -5.23
C THR A 82 11.99 -11.49 -4.44
N ILE A 83 11.25 -10.64 -5.13
CA ILE A 83 10.29 -9.71 -4.55
C ILE A 83 8.88 -10.16 -4.93
N TYR A 84 8.01 -10.27 -3.92
CA TYR A 84 6.59 -10.52 -4.10
C TYR A 84 5.83 -9.21 -3.85
N PHE A 85 5.36 -8.57 -4.91
CA PHE A 85 4.49 -7.42 -4.77
C PHE A 85 3.07 -7.85 -4.46
N VAL A 86 2.55 -7.41 -3.31
CA VAL A 86 1.17 -7.62 -2.88
C VAL A 86 0.44 -6.29 -2.92
N ARG A 87 -0.55 -6.16 -3.80
CA ARG A 87 -1.35 -4.94 -3.87
C ARG A 87 -2.42 -4.93 -2.80
N HIS A 88 -2.63 -3.79 -2.15
CA HIS A 88 -3.74 -3.63 -1.21
C HIS A 88 -5.13 -3.93 -1.80
N GLY A 89 -6.07 -4.34 -0.94
CA GLY A 89 -7.51 -4.39 -1.21
C GLY A 89 -8.11 -3.01 -1.45
N GLU A 90 -9.30 -2.94 -2.03
CA GLU A 90 -9.98 -1.66 -2.29
C GLU A 90 -10.11 -0.80 -1.01
N SER A 91 -9.85 0.51 -1.10
CA SER A 91 -10.09 1.45 0.00
C SER A 91 -11.41 2.20 -0.11
N THR A 92 -11.84 2.85 0.97
CA THR A 92 -13.01 3.76 0.94
C THR A 92 -12.84 4.91 -0.07
N TRP A 93 -11.61 5.41 -0.26
CA TRP A 93 -11.32 6.38 -1.34
C TRP A 93 -11.57 5.77 -2.72
N ASN A 94 -11.15 4.52 -2.95
CA ASN A 94 -11.39 3.86 -4.22
C ASN A 94 -12.87 3.59 -4.45
N ASP A 95 -13.60 3.15 -3.42
CA ASP A 95 -15.05 2.95 -3.49
C ASP A 95 -15.78 4.25 -3.88
N THR A 96 -15.37 5.41 -3.34
CA THR A 96 -16.01 6.68 -3.68
C THR A 96 -15.60 7.22 -5.06
N PHE A 97 -14.30 7.19 -5.41
CA PHE A 97 -13.79 7.96 -6.56
C PHE A 97 -13.44 7.12 -7.79
N ASN A 98 -13.41 5.79 -7.70
CA ASN A 98 -13.03 4.93 -8.81
C ASN A 98 -14.14 3.96 -9.18
N LYS A 99 -14.59 3.96 -10.44
CA LYS A 99 -15.55 2.96 -10.96
C LYS A 99 -15.20 1.52 -10.55
N GLY A 100 -13.93 1.16 -10.62
CA GLY A 100 -13.48 -0.22 -10.44
C GLY A 100 -13.90 -1.14 -11.60
N SER A 101 -13.49 -2.40 -11.55
CA SER A 101 -13.91 -3.43 -12.52
C SER A 101 -15.32 -3.96 -12.24
N HIS A 102 -15.79 -3.86 -11.00
CA HIS A 102 -17.05 -4.45 -10.53
C HIS A 102 -18.29 -3.57 -10.78
N ARG A 103 -18.13 -2.28 -11.15
CA ARG A 103 -19.24 -1.39 -11.52
C ARG A 103 -19.23 -1.04 -13.00
N SER A 104 -20.42 -0.99 -13.59
CA SER A 104 -20.62 -0.35 -14.90
C SER A 104 -20.45 1.17 -14.78
N ALA A 105 -20.19 1.84 -15.91
CA ALA A 105 -20.02 3.30 -15.92
C ALA A 105 -21.30 4.03 -15.46
N ALA A 106 -22.48 3.52 -15.84
CA ALA A 106 -23.77 4.08 -15.44
C ALA A 106 -24.02 3.93 -13.93
N VAL A 107 -23.76 2.75 -13.37
CA VAL A 107 -23.90 2.50 -11.91
C VAL A 107 -22.99 3.42 -11.11
N PHE A 108 -21.74 3.59 -11.55
CA PHE A 108 -20.81 4.52 -10.89
C PHE A 108 -21.28 5.98 -10.98
N ALA A 109 -21.71 6.44 -12.16
CA ALA A 109 -22.16 7.82 -12.33
C ALA A 109 -23.38 8.16 -11.46
N ILE A 110 -24.37 7.27 -11.40
CA ILE A 110 -25.56 7.44 -10.56
C ILE A 110 -25.21 7.38 -9.07
N GLY A 111 -24.30 6.47 -8.69
CA GLY A 111 -23.88 6.28 -7.30
C GLY A 111 -22.88 7.31 -6.78
N PHE A 112 -22.24 8.10 -7.65
CA PHE A 112 -21.14 8.99 -7.26
C PHE A 112 -21.57 10.07 -6.26
N ILE A 113 -22.65 10.82 -6.57
CA ILE A 113 -23.12 11.90 -5.69
C ILE A 113 -23.63 11.37 -4.33
N PRO A 114 -24.51 10.34 -4.28
CA PRO A 114 -24.89 9.73 -3.01
C PRO A 114 -23.68 9.16 -2.22
N GLY A 115 -22.73 8.55 -2.91
CA GLY A 115 -21.50 8.02 -2.32
C GLY A 115 -20.62 9.12 -1.72
N LEU A 116 -20.50 10.26 -2.41
CA LEU A 116 -19.78 11.42 -1.91
C LEU A 116 -20.46 12.05 -0.68
N ILE A 117 -21.80 12.18 -0.71
CA ILE A 117 -22.57 12.66 0.45
C ILE A 117 -22.36 11.74 1.65
N LYS A 118 -22.46 10.42 1.45
CA LYS A 118 -22.17 9.42 2.49
C LYS A 118 -20.76 9.60 3.06
N ALA A 119 -19.76 9.74 2.21
CA ALA A 119 -18.37 9.93 2.63
C ALA A 119 -18.18 11.22 3.47
N LEU A 120 -18.80 12.33 3.05
CA LEU A 120 -18.75 13.61 3.77
C LEU A 120 -19.47 13.53 5.13
N LEU A 121 -20.66 12.94 5.18
CA LEU A 121 -21.41 12.73 6.43
C LEU A 121 -20.66 11.82 7.39
N PHE A 122 -19.98 10.79 6.87
CA PHE A 122 -19.18 9.89 7.71
C PHE A 122 -17.94 10.58 8.24
N GLU A 123 -17.24 11.39 7.43
CA GLU A 123 -16.11 12.20 7.91
C GLU A 123 -16.55 13.20 8.99
N LEU A 124 -17.72 13.84 8.83
CA LEU A 124 -18.34 14.70 9.85
C LEU A 124 -18.62 13.90 11.14
N TYR A 125 -19.22 12.71 11.03
CA TYR A 125 -19.42 11.84 12.19
C TYR A 125 -18.11 11.50 12.91
N LEU A 126 -17.04 11.19 12.17
CA LEU A 126 -15.73 10.88 12.76
C LEU A 126 -15.15 12.09 13.52
N ILE A 127 -15.29 13.30 12.98
CA ILE A 127 -14.90 14.55 13.66
C ILE A 127 -15.72 14.74 14.94
N LEU A 128 -17.05 14.70 14.83
CA LEU A 128 -17.95 14.96 15.96
C LEU A 128 -17.87 13.90 17.06
N SER A 129 -17.49 12.67 16.73
CA SER A 129 -17.30 11.57 17.69
C SER A 129 -15.87 11.48 18.25
N GLY A 130 -14.97 12.41 17.87
CA GLY A 130 -13.59 12.42 18.34
C GLY A 130 -12.72 11.28 17.84
N LYS A 131 -13.18 10.52 16.84
CA LYS A 131 -12.46 9.37 16.28
C LYS A 131 -11.31 9.83 15.37
N LEU A 132 -10.11 9.37 15.69
CA LEU A 132 -8.91 9.57 14.86
C LEU A 132 -8.89 8.59 13.69
N ASP A 133 -9.84 8.78 12.78
CA ASP A 133 -9.98 8.02 11.55
C ASP A 133 -10.42 8.96 10.41
N SER A 134 -10.33 8.52 9.17
CA SER A 134 -10.79 9.29 8.02
C SER A 134 -11.24 8.40 6.88
N TRP A 135 -12.31 8.84 6.20
CA TRP A 135 -12.75 8.28 4.93
C TRP A 135 -11.79 8.63 3.80
N PHE A 136 -11.18 9.82 3.85
CA PHE A 136 -10.41 10.40 2.74
C PHE A 136 -8.89 10.37 2.92
N TYR A 137 -8.40 10.56 4.15
CA TYR A 137 -6.98 10.49 4.49
C TYR A 137 -6.61 9.09 4.93
N ASP A 138 -5.47 8.60 4.46
CA ASP A 138 -5.01 7.24 4.75
C ASP A 138 -6.13 6.20 4.72
N SER A 139 -6.95 6.28 3.66
CA SER A 139 -8.25 5.63 3.62
C SER A 139 -8.14 4.14 3.92
N PRO A 140 -8.93 3.61 4.88
CA PRO A 140 -8.89 2.21 5.23
C PRO A 140 -9.42 1.34 4.09
N ALA A 141 -9.25 0.02 4.22
CA ALA A 141 -9.90 -0.93 3.32
C ALA A 141 -11.42 -0.75 3.37
N SER A 142 -12.10 -0.79 2.22
CA SER A 142 -13.56 -0.85 2.15
C SER A 142 -14.07 -2.24 2.53
N ASN A 143 -15.39 -2.41 2.66
CA ASN A 143 -15.97 -3.75 2.84
C ASN A 143 -15.63 -4.69 1.68
N LEU A 144 -15.64 -4.18 0.43
CA LEU A 144 -15.16 -4.94 -0.72
C LEU A 144 -13.67 -5.24 -0.61
N GLY A 145 -12.87 -4.28 -0.14
CA GLY A 145 -11.47 -4.49 0.18
C GLY A 145 -11.26 -5.64 1.16
N LEU A 146 -11.99 -5.68 2.28
CA LEU A 146 -11.91 -6.80 3.23
C LEU A 146 -12.35 -8.13 2.64
N SER A 147 -13.36 -8.15 1.76
CA SER A 147 -13.72 -9.36 1.00
C SER A 147 -12.54 -9.84 0.14
N GLN A 148 -11.87 -8.93 -0.58
CA GLN A 148 -10.68 -9.26 -1.36
C GLN A 148 -9.54 -9.80 -0.50
N VAL A 149 -9.35 -9.24 0.70
CA VAL A 149 -8.37 -9.74 1.68
C VAL A 149 -8.75 -11.13 2.20
N LYS A 150 -10.05 -11.41 2.39
CA LYS A 150 -10.56 -12.74 2.75
C LYS A 150 -10.32 -13.75 1.63
N ASP A 151 -10.50 -13.35 0.37
CA ASP A 151 -10.23 -14.20 -0.79
C ASP A 151 -8.74 -14.52 -0.89
N LEU A 152 -7.87 -13.52 -0.70
CA LEU A 152 -6.42 -13.70 -0.60
C LEU A 152 -6.05 -14.66 0.55
N ALA A 153 -6.61 -14.48 1.74
CA ALA A 153 -6.36 -15.40 2.86
C ALA A 153 -6.81 -16.83 2.54
N SER A 154 -7.94 -16.98 1.84
CA SER A 154 -8.46 -18.29 1.41
C SER A 154 -7.54 -18.95 0.39
N PHE A 155 -7.05 -18.19 -0.59
CA PHE A 155 -6.00 -18.63 -1.51
C PHE A 155 -4.75 -19.05 -0.73
N MET A 156 -4.24 -18.22 0.17
CA MET A 156 -3.07 -18.52 1.00
C MET A 156 -3.25 -19.75 1.88
N LYS A 157 -4.47 -20.16 2.20
CA LYS A 157 -4.74 -21.41 2.94
C LYS A 157 -4.83 -22.62 2.01
N GLN A 158 -5.52 -22.48 0.89
CA GLN A 158 -5.97 -23.61 0.07
C GLN A 158 -5.15 -23.84 -1.19
N ALA A 159 -4.32 -22.87 -1.61
CA ALA A 159 -3.62 -22.92 -2.88
C ALA A 159 -2.78 -24.19 -3.00
N LYS A 160 -3.13 -24.98 -4.01
CA LYS A 160 -2.39 -26.13 -4.53
C LYS A 160 -2.27 -25.92 -6.03
N THR A 161 -1.08 -26.17 -6.57
CA THR A 161 -0.81 -26.08 -8.00
C THR A 161 0.02 -27.29 -8.41
N LYS A 162 -0.09 -27.68 -9.68
CA LYS A 162 0.80 -28.68 -10.30
C LYS A 162 2.06 -28.07 -10.88
N ASP A 163 2.12 -26.75 -10.94
CA ASP A 163 3.31 -26.00 -11.36
C ASP A 163 4.26 -25.88 -10.18
N ASP A 164 5.41 -26.54 -10.27
CA ASP A 164 6.40 -26.60 -9.19
C ASP A 164 6.98 -25.23 -8.84
N THR A 165 7.16 -24.34 -9.82
CA THR A 165 7.68 -22.99 -9.60
C THR A 165 6.67 -22.16 -8.79
N ILE A 166 5.41 -22.17 -9.21
CA ILE A 166 4.34 -21.48 -8.48
C ILE A 166 4.12 -22.11 -7.10
N ALA A 167 4.30 -23.43 -6.96
CA ALA A 167 4.23 -24.12 -5.67
C ALA A 167 5.32 -23.62 -4.70
N GLN A 168 6.55 -23.42 -5.17
CA GLN A 168 7.65 -22.86 -4.38
C GLN A 168 7.34 -21.43 -3.93
N HIS A 169 6.85 -20.58 -4.84
CA HIS A 169 6.42 -19.22 -4.50
C HIS A 169 5.33 -19.20 -3.42
N ILE A 170 4.31 -20.05 -3.55
CA ILE A 170 3.25 -20.21 -2.55
C ILE A 170 3.84 -20.70 -1.21
N ALA A 171 4.78 -21.64 -1.23
CA ALA A 171 5.41 -22.16 -0.02
C ALA A 171 6.18 -21.06 0.74
N ILE A 172 6.90 -20.20 0.02
CA ILE A 172 7.62 -19.03 0.56
C ILE A 172 6.65 -17.99 1.12
N LEU A 173 5.60 -17.65 0.37
CA LEU A 173 4.57 -16.70 0.82
C LEU A 173 3.85 -17.21 2.08
N LYS A 174 3.58 -18.51 2.16
CA LYS A 174 3.03 -19.19 3.34
C LYS A 174 4.05 -19.32 4.48
N ALA A 175 5.35 -19.12 4.24
CA ALA A 175 6.39 -19.45 5.22
C ALA A 175 6.23 -20.91 5.70
N SER A 176 6.16 -21.83 4.74
CA SER A 176 6.08 -23.28 5.01
C SER A 176 7.39 -23.76 5.68
N PRO A 177 7.37 -24.86 6.45
CA PRO A 177 8.56 -25.33 7.19
C PRO A 177 9.80 -25.51 6.31
N ASP A 178 9.64 -26.08 5.12
CA ASP A 178 10.75 -26.36 4.19
C ASP A 178 11.03 -25.21 3.20
N ALA A 179 10.27 -24.12 3.29
CA ALA A 179 10.46 -22.97 2.42
C ALA A 179 11.60 -22.08 2.93
N PRO A 180 12.42 -21.50 2.03
CA PRO A 180 13.40 -20.50 2.42
C PRO A 180 12.79 -19.34 3.24
N PRO A 181 13.55 -18.75 4.17
CA PRO A 181 13.08 -17.62 4.96
C PRO A 181 12.74 -16.43 4.04
N SER A 182 11.71 -15.69 4.41
CA SER A 182 11.31 -14.47 3.72
C SER A 182 10.93 -13.37 4.69
N LYS A 183 11.16 -12.11 4.30
CA LYS A 183 10.81 -10.92 5.08
C LYS A 183 9.50 -10.31 4.59
N ILE A 184 8.60 -9.95 5.50
CA ILE A 184 7.41 -9.16 5.15
C ILE A 184 7.68 -7.69 5.42
N ILE A 185 7.53 -6.87 4.38
CA ILE A 185 7.57 -5.41 4.47
C ILE A 185 6.30 -4.81 3.89
N CYS A 186 5.92 -3.63 4.35
CA CYS A 186 4.67 -2.99 3.94
C CYS A 186 4.79 -1.47 3.91
N SER A 187 4.03 -0.83 3.02
CA SER A 187 3.73 0.59 3.09
C SER A 187 3.08 0.97 4.43
N SER A 188 3.27 2.23 4.85
CA SER A 188 2.65 2.80 6.06
C SER A 188 1.16 3.15 5.91
N LEU A 189 0.58 2.98 4.71
CA LEU A 189 -0.83 3.27 4.48
C LEU A 189 -1.72 2.11 4.94
N ARG A 190 -2.74 2.41 5.73
CA ARG A 190 -3.54 1.43 6.50
C ARG A 190 -4.15 0.33 5.63
N ARG A 191 -4.62 0.66 4.43
CA ARG A 191 -5.16 -0.33 3.48
C ARG A 191 -4.15 -1.41 3.06
N ALA A 192 -2.86 -1.06 2.95
CA ALA A 192 -1.81 -2.03 2.67
C ALA A 192 -1.55 -2.89 3.90
N VAL A 193 -1.43 -2.28 5.08
CA VAL A 193 -1.23 -3.00 6.35
C VAL A 193 -2.38 -3.96 6.63
N THR A 194 -3.63 -3.55 6.41
CA THR A 194 -4.83 -4.39 6.51
C THR A 194 -4.73 -5.60 5.58
N THR A 195 -4.28 -5.38 4.35
CA THR A 195 -4.13 -6.45 3.36
C THR A 195 -3.07 -7.46 3.78
N MET A 196 -1.93 -6.98 4.29
CA MET A 196 -0.86 -7.86 4.76
C MET A 196 -1.28 -8.62 6.02
N ALA A 197 -1.85 -7.94 7.01
CA ALA A 197 -2.29 -8.55 8.27
C ALA A 197 -3.41 -9.58 8.06
N GLY A 198 -4.41 -9.26 7.24
CA GLY A 198 -5.55 -10.15 6.98
C GLY A 198 -5.23 -11.26 5.97
N GLY A 199 -4.52 -10.93 4.89
CA GLY A 199 -4.21 -11.86 3.80
C GLY A 199 -3.18 -12.91 4.20
N PHE A 200 -2.24 -12.56 5.07
CA PHE A 200 -1.21 -13.47 5.60
C PHE A 200 -1.50 -13.93 7.03
N LYS A 201 -2.75 -13.80 7.51
CA LYS A 201 -3.12 -14.12 8.90
C LYS A 201 -2.66 -15.51 9.34
N ASP A 202 -2.81 -16.53 8.50
CA ASP A 202 -2.44 -17.91 8.85
C ASP A 202 -0.92 -18.10 8.96
N ARG A 203 -0.12 -17.29 8.26
CA ARG A 203 1.35 -17.23 8.43
C ARG A 203 1.69 -16.52 9.74
N LEU A 204 1.11 -15.33 9.95
CA LEU A 204 1.37 -14.51 11.13
C LEU A 204 0.96 -15.22 12.43
N SER A 205 -0.15 -15.96 12.44
CA SER A 205 -0.58 -16.77 13.59
C SER A 205 0.36 -17.94 13.87
N ARG A 206 0.91 -18.59 12.84
CA ARG A 206 1.90 -19.68 13.02
C ARG A 206 3.27 -19.17 13.45
N ARG A 207 3.58 -17.90 13.21
CA ARG A 207 4.86 -17.26 13.55
C ARG A 207 4.63 -15.96 14.34
N PRO A 208 4.28 -16.04 15.64
CA PRO A 208 3.96 -14.86 16.44
C PRO A 208 5.11 -13.84 16.59
N SER A 209 6.37 -14.28 16.43
CA SER A 209 7.55 -13.41 16.45
C SER A 209 7.79 -12.69 15.12
N GLU A 210 7.18 -13.16 14.02
CA GLU A 210 7.34 -12.56 12.71
C GLU A 210 6.63 -11.21 12.64
N LYS A 211 7.32 -10.22 12.05
CA LYS A 211 6.85 -8.84 11.95
C LYS A 211 6.58 -8.45 10.50
N VAL A 212 5.51 -7.68 10.30
CA VAL A 212 5.27 -6.87 9.12
C VAL A 212 5.97 -5.53 9.36
N LEU A 213 7.15 -5.37 8.76
CA LEU A 213 7.95 -4.15 8.93
C LEU A 213 7.43 -3.04 8.01
N ILE A 214 7.09 -1.89 8.60
CA ILE A 214 6.66 -0.73 7.82
C ILE A 214 7.86 -0.02 7.21
N VAL A 215 7.87 0.09 5.88
CA VAL A 215 8.93 0.73 5.10
C VAL A 215 8.32 1.90 4.31
N PRO A 216 8.53 3.16 4.72
CA PRO A 216 7.93 4.34 4.05
C PRO A 216 8.27 4.48 2.55
N ALA A 217 9.35 3.85 2.10
CA ALA A 217 9.72 3.78 0.68
C ALA A 217 8.60 3.17 -0.20
N LEU A 218 7.72 2.34 0.38
CA LEU A 218 6.56 1.74 -0.31
C LEU A 218 5.31 2.63 -0.35
N GLN A 219 5.34 3.84 0.24
CA GLN A 219 4.20 4.76 0.24
C GLN A 219 3.81 5.18 -1.18
N GLU A 220 2.50 5.14 -1.48
CA GLU A 220 1.94 5.36 -2.83
C GLU A 220 2.45 6.65 -3.51
N ILE A 221 2.62 6.60 -4.82
CA ILE A 221 2.98 7.75 -5.65
C ILE A 221 1.69 8.48 -6.05
N SER A 222 1.33 9.51 -5.30
CA SER A 222 0.11 10.28 -5.50
C SER A 222 0.15 11.61 -4.77
N ARG A 223 -0.51 12.61 -5.35
CA ARG A 223 -0.76 13.93 -4.73
C ARG A 223 -1.99 13.92 -3.83
N ASN A 224 -2.81 12.87 -3.92
CA ASN A 224 -4.07 12.77 -3.19
C ASN A 224 -3.84 12.55 -1.69
N PRO A 225 -4.75 13.04 -0.84
CA PRO A 225 -4.64 12.88 0.62
C PRO A 225 -4.72 11.42 1.09
N ASP A 226 -5.35 10.52 0.33
CA ASP A 226 -5.40 9.08 0.64
C ASP A 226 -4.03 8.40 0.56
N ALA A 227 -3.03 9.08 0.00
CA ALA A 227 -1.64 8.64 -0.04
C ALA A 227 -0.79 9.21 1.09
N LEU A 228 -1.39 9.91 2.06
CA LEU A 228 -0.76 10.36 3.28
C LEU A 228 -1.26 9.52 4.46
N SER A 229 -0.35 9.06 5.31
CA SER A 229 -0.65 8.30 6.53
C SER A 229 -1.26 9.19 7.62
N ILE A 230 -2.27 8.67 8.31
CA ILE A 230 -2.83 9.29 9.53
C ILE A 230 -2.00 8.90 10.75
N THR A 231 -1.16 7.88 10.65
CA THR A 231 -0.34 7.39 11.75
C THR A 231 0.90 8.28 11.90
N PRO A 232 1.10 8.97 13.04
CA PRO A 232 2.33 9.73 13.29
C PRO A 232 3.59 8.86 13.23
N ALA A 233 4.75 9.50 13.03
CA ALA A 233 6.04 8.82 12.99
C ALA A 233 6.29 8.00 14.26
N HIS A 234 6.80 6.77 14.10
CA HIS A 234 7.13 5.82 15.16
C HIS A 234 6.00 5.50 16.16
N THR A 235 4.75 5.81 15.80
CA THR A 235 3.59 5.45 16.63
C THR A 235 2.90 4.21 16.11
N GLN A 236 2.22 3.51 17.02
CA GLN A 236 1.48 2.30 16.68
C GLN A 236 0.28 2.61 15.78
N ILE A 237 0.21 1.94 14.63
CA ILE A 237 -0.96 1.96 13.76
C ILE A 237 -2.21 1.43 14.49
N GLN A 238 -3.36 2.06 14.23
CA GLN A 238 -4.64 1.70 14.84
C GLN A 238 -5.58 1.07 13.82
N ALA A 239 -6.34 0.07 14.26
CA ALA A 239 -7.42 -0.52 13.47
C ALA A 239 -8.50 0.51 13.17
N SER A 240 -8.86 0.60 11.89
CA SER A 240 -9.94 1.47 11.43
C SER A 240 -11.30 0.99 11.93
N TRP A 241 -12.34 1.81 11.74
CA TRP A 241 -13.70 1.38 12.08
C TRP A 241 -14.14 0.14 11.28
N ILE A 242 -13.62 -0.08 10.07
CA ILE A 242 -13.96 -1.23 9.23
C ILE A 242 -13.21 -2.47 9.73
N ASP A 243 -11.92 -2.32 10.03
CA ASP A 243 -11.10 -3.41 10.58
C ASP A 243 -11.70 -3.96 11.88
N LYS A 244 -12.15 -3.06 12.77
CA LYS A 244 -12.76 -3.40 14.07
C LYS A 244 -14.07 -4.18 13.93
N THR A 245 -14.77 -4.04 12.81
CA THR A 245 -16.03 -4.78 12.54
C THR A 245 -15.80 -6.07 11.75
N SER A 246 -14.57 -6.37 11.37
CA SER A 246 -14.25 -7.54 10.55
C SER A 246 -14.09 -8.80 11.39
N GLU A 247 -14.71 -9.89 10.95
CA GLU A 247 -14.51 -11.23 11.53
C GLU A 247 -13.28 -11.95 10.97
N LEU A 248 -12.53 -11.33 10.03
CA LEU A 248 -11.44 -12.01 9.33
C LEU A 248 -10.28 -12.39 10.27
N THR A 249 -9.92 -11.45 11.15
CA THR A 249 -8.89 -11.58 12.19
C THR A 249 -9.03 -10.41 13.18
N ASN A 250 -8.42 -10.52 14.36
CA ASN A 250 -8.30 -9.38 15.27
C ASN A 250 -7.19 -8.44 14.80
N PHE A 251 -7.53 -7.53 13.89
CA PHE A 251 -6.57 -6.58 13.30
C PHE A 251 -5.83 -5.75 14.34
N GLN A 252 -6.52 -5.26 15.37
CA GLN A 252 -5.88 -4.44 16.41
C GLN A 252 -4.80 -5.24 17.15
N ALA A 253 -5.08 -6.49 17.50
CA ALA A 253 -4.10 -7.37 18.14
C ALA A 253 -2.92 -7.66 17.20
N THR A 254 -3.17 -7.97 15.93
CA THR A 254 -2.09 -8.17 14.94
C THR A 254 -1.26 -6.91 14.76
N TYR A 255 -1.87 -5.72 14.75
CA TYR A 255 -1.16 -4.45 14.62
C TYR A 255 -0.22 -4.25 15.80
N ILE A 256 -0.72 -4.36 17.02
CA ILE A 256 0.09 -4.19 18.25
C ILE A 256 1.23 -5.21 18.30
N ASN A 257 0.94 -6.47 17.99
CA ASN A 257 1.88 -7.56 18.26
C ASN A 257 2.83 -7.81 17.10
N GLN A 258 2.47 -7.48 15.86
CA GLN A 258 3.18 -7.95 14.66
C GLN A 258 3.41 -6.88 13.60
N VAL A 259 2.95 -5.64 13.77
CA VAL A 259 3.35 -4.55 12.87
C VAL A 259 4.48 -3.75 13.51
N ASP A 260 5.64 -3.77 12.87
CA ASP A 260 6.82 -3.06 13.33
C ASP A 260 6.88 -1.67 12.65
N MET A 261 6.72 -0.64 13.48
CA MET A 261 6.70 0.77 13.10
C MET A 261 8.07 1.46 13.22
N SER A 262 9.15 0.71 13.49
CA SER A 262 10.49 1.26 13.80
C SER A 262 11.04 2.18 12.71
N LEU A 263 10.78 1.88 11.44
CA LEU A 263 11.22 2.69 10.29
C LEU A 263 10.17 3.70 9.81
N HIS A 264 9.02 3.82 10.48
CA HIS A 264 7.97 4.75 10.06
C HIS A 264 8.28 6.17 10.49
N ASP A 265 8.98 6.92 9.64
CA ASP A 265 9.32 8.34 9.90
C ASP A 265 8.17 9.32 9.57
N GLY A 266 6.96 8.79 9.41
CA GLY A 266 5.77 9.57 9.06
C GLY A 266 5.60 9.75 7.55
N ASN A 267 4.98 10.87 7.18
CA ASN A 267 4.57 11.13 5.79
C ASN A 267 5.71 11.69 4.94
N LYS A 268 5.77 11.21 3.70
CA LYS A 268 6.64 11.73 2.62
C LYS A 268 6.66 13.28 2.57
N PRO A 269 7.85 13.90 2.45
CA PRO A 269 7.98 15.36 2.39
C PRO A 269 7.62 15.92 1.02
N LEU A 270 7.30 17.22 0.94
CA LEU A 270 6.88 17.91 -0.30
C LEU A 270 7.95 17.84 -1.42
N GLY A 271 9.23 17.93 -1.04
CA GLY A 271 10.37 17.87 -1.96
C GLY A 271 10.83 16.47 -2.36
N SER A 272 10.17 15.40 -1.88
CA SER A 272 10.47 14.04 -2.32
C SER A 272 9.64 13.68 -3.57
N ASN A 273 10.01 12.57 -4.22
CA ASN A 273 9.27 12.02 -5.34
C ASN A 273 9.28 10.48 -5.34
N GLY A 274 8.48 9.90 -6.23
CA GLY A 274 8.39 8.45 -6.39
C GLY A 274 9.72 7.78 -6.72
N LEU A 275 10.56 8.38 -7.57
CA LEU A 275 11.86 7.79 -7.96
C LEU A 275 12.81 7.64 -6.77
N LYS A 276 12.89 8.66 -5.89
CA LYS A 276 13.71 8.59 -4.68
C LYS A 276 13.25 7.43 -3.81
N ARG A 277 11.95 7.35 -3.51
CA ARG A 277 11.38 6.26 -2.69
C ARG A 277 11.58 4.87 -3.31
N MET A 278 11.43 4.73 -4.62
CA MET A 278 11.71 3.47 -5.30
C MET A 278 13.18 3.05 -5.20
N ARG A 279 14.12 4.00 -5.23
CA ARG A 279 15.55 3.73 -4.98
C ARG A 279 15.84 3.41 -3.52
N ASP A 280 15.21 4.13 -2.59
CA ASP A 280 15.31 3.88 -1.15
C ASP A 280 14.81 2.44 -0.83
N PHE A 281 13.73 1.99 -1.50
CA PHE A 281 13.27 0.61 -1.42
C PHE A 281 14.31 -0.39 -1.91
N CYS A 282 14.89 -0.17 -3.10
CA CYS A 282 15.93 -1.08 -3.61
C CYS A 282 17.15 -1.11 -2.67
N GLN A 283 17.59 0.05 -2.18
CA GLN A 283 18.70 0.14 -1.23
C GLN A 283 18.39 -0.62 0.05
N PHE A 284 17.18 -0.47 0.60
CA PHE A 284 16.74 -1.19 1.79
C PHE A 284 16.75 -2.71 1.57
N VAL A 285 16.19 -3.18 0.45
CA VAL A 285 16.10 -4.61 0.11
C VAL A 285 17.48 -5.26 -0.01
N PHE A 286 18.49 -4.55 -0.50
CA PHE A 286 19.87 -5.04 -0.59
C PHE A 286 20.75 -4.58 0.58
N SER A 287 20.17 -4.09 1.67
CA SER A 287 20.92 -3.68 2.86
C SER A 287 21.05 -4.84 3.86
N PRO A 288 22.01 -4.77 4.79
CA PRO A 288 22.10 -5.73 5.90
C PRO A 288 20.83 -5.81 6.77
N SER A 289 19.95 -4.82 6.72
CA SER A 289 18.65 -4.84 7.42
C SER A 289 17.62 -5.77 6.76
N CYS A 290 17.87 -6.22 5.53
CA CYS A 290 17.03 -7.14 4.77
C CYS A 290 17.87 -8.30 4.19
N PRO A 291 18.46 -9.15 5.06
CA PRO A 291 19.33 -10.22 4.61
C PRO A 291 18.60 -11.29 3.80
N GLU A 292 17.29 -11.45 3.99
CA GLU A 292 16.48 -12.49 3.36
C GLU A 292 16.42 -12.33 1.83
N ASP A 293 16.61 -13.40 1.07
CA ASP A 293 16.57 -13.37 -0.39
C ASP A 293 15.16 -13.22 -0.97
N PHE A 294 14.16 -13.50 -0.14
CA PHE A 294 12.75 -13.43 -0.50
C PHE A 294 12.07 -12.33 0.30
N VAL A 295 11.47 -11.36 -0.39
CA VAL A 295 10.84 -10.20 0.24
C VAL A 295 9.39 -10.07 -0.21
N VAL A 296 8.46 -10.15 0.73
CA VAL A 296 7.04 -9.93 0.49
C VAL A 296 6.71 -8.47 0.77
N ALA A 297 6.41 -7.70 -0.27
CA ALA A 297 6.24 -6.25 -0.20
C ALA A 297 4.78 -5.83 -0.46
N GLY A 298 4.10 -5.42 0.60
CA GLY A 298 2.75 -4.84 0.57
C GLY A 298 2.76 -3.38 0.13
N GLY A 299 2.03 -3.05 -0.94
CA GLY A 299 2.10 -1.71 -1.54
C GLY A 299 0.93 -1.37 -2.46
N HIS A 300 1.18 -0.48 -3.42
CA HIS A 300 0.14 0.26 -4.14
C HIS A 300 0.33 0.30 -5.66
N SER A 301 -0.79 0.55 -6.35
CA SER A 301 -0.86 0.40 -7.80
C SER A 301 0.04 1.35 -8.60
N ILE A 302 0.09 2.64 -8.25
CA ILE A 302 0.88 3.61 -9.03
C ILE A 302 2.36 3.42 -8.72
N TRP A 303 2.69 3.11 -7.47
CA TRP A 303 4.04 2.75 -7.04
C TRP A 303 4.55 1.53 -7.82
N PHE A 304 3.83 0.39 -7.80
CA PHE A 304 4.26 -0.82 -8.50
C PHE A 304 4.40 -0.60 -10.01
N ARG A 305 3.43 0.07 -10.64
CA ARG A 305 3.51 0.38 -12.06
C ARG A 305 4.70 1.28 -12.39
N SER A 306 4.97 2.28 -11.55
CA SER A 306 6.15 3.16 -11.70
C SER A 306 7.45 2.37 -11.51
N PHE A 307 7.46 1.40 -10.61
CA PHE A 307 8.60 0.53 -10.35
C PHE A 307 8.92 -0.32 -11.58
N PHE A 308 7.92 -1.00 -12.16
CA PHE A 308 8.08 -1.72 -13.42
C PHE A 308 8.54 -0.80 -14.56
N LYS A 309 7.95 0.40 -14.72
CA LYS A 309 8.39 1.36 -15.74
C LYS A 309 9.84 1.82 -15.57
N THR A 310 10.32 1.86 -14.33
CA THR A 310 11.64 2.40 -14.00
C THR A 310 12.73 1.35 -14.13
N PHE A 311 12.46 0.12 -13.68
CA PHE A 311 13.49 -0.91 -13.51
C PHE A 311 13.39 -2.09 -14.48
N LEU A 312 12.32 -2.23 -15.26
CA LEU A 312 12.40 -3.07 -16.46
C LEU A 312 13.16 -2.34 -17.57
N PRO A 313 13.94 -3.05 -18.40
CA PRO A 313 14.58 -2.48 -19.59
C PRO A 313 13.56 -1.74 -20.46
N TYR A 314 13.89 -0.58 -21.02
CA TYR A 314 12.86 0.28 -21.61
C TYR A 314 12.20 -0.32 -22.84
N GLY A 315 12.93 -1.12 -23.62
CA GLY A 315 12.41 -1.87 -24.77
C GLY A 315 11.39 -2.96 -24.41
N GLU A 316 11.34 -3.43 -23.17
CA GLU A 316 10.47 -4.55 -22.79
C GLU A 316 8.98 -4.19 -22.81
N ASN A 317 8.18 -4.95 -23.55
CA ASN A 317 6.73 -4.79 -23.55
C ASN A 317 6.08 -5.68 -22.48
N HIS A 318 6.08 -5.21 -21.23
CA HIS A 318 5.54 -5.96 -20.10
C HIS A 318 4.23 -5.34 -19.55
N PRO A 319 3.18 -6.14 -19.25
CA PRO A 319 1.92 -5.65 -18.68
C PRO A 319 2.10 -4.77 -17.45
N GLY A 320 3.06 -5.09 -16.58
CA GLY A 320 3.36 -4.32 -15.35
C GLY A 320 3.76 -2.87 -15.60
N LYS A 321 4.19 -2.50 -16.81
CA LYS A 321 4.45 -1.09 -17.16
C LYS A 321 3.16 -0.30 -17.36
N ASN A 322 2.07 -0.93 -17.80
CA ASN A 322 0.89 -0.20 -18.27
C ASN A 322 -0.37 -0.48 -17.44
N LYS A 323 -0.49 -1.71 -16.96
CA LYS A 323 -1.63 -2.22 -16.20
C LYS A 323 -1.37 -2.17 -14.69
N LYS A 324 -2.44 -2.30 -13.90
CA LYS A 324 -2.33 -2.42 -12.44
C LYS A 324 -2.40 -3.89 -12.06
N ILE A 325 -1.60 -4.33 -11.09
CA ILE A 325 -1.88 -5.60 -10.38
C ILE A 325 -3.30 -5.50 -9.83
N ILE A 326 -4.13 -6.54 -9.90
CA ILE A 326 -5.48 -6.48 -9.31
C ILE A 326 -5.40 -6.28 -7.79
N ASN A 327 -6.47 -5.77 -7.16
CA ASN A 327 -6.50 -5.64 -5.70
C ASN A 327 -6.23 -7.00 -5.04
N CYS A 328 -5.43 -7.02 -3.97
CA CYS A 328 -4.97 -8.24 -3.29
C CYS A 328 -4.15 -9.20 -4.17
N GLY A 329 -3.81 -8.81 -5.40
CA GLY A 329 -2.99 -9.63 -6.28
C GLY A 329 -1.52 -9.68 -5.85
N ILE A 330 -0.85 -10.78 -6.22
CA ILE A 330 0.54 -11.12 -5.93
C ILE A 330 1.28 -11.37 -7.24
N VAL A 331 2.37 -10.63 -7.45
CA VAL A 331 3.29 -10.83 -8.57
C VAL A 331 4.70 -11.02 -8.00
N ALA A 332 5.37 -12.10 -8.38
CA ALA A 332 6.77 -12.35 -8.07
C ALA A 332 7.66 -11.75 -9.17
N LEU A 333 8.86 -11.32 -8.81
CA LEU A 333 9.92 -10.89 -9.73
C LEU A 333 11.30 -11.05 -9.08
N THR A 334 12.33 -11.18 -9.89
CA THR A 334 13.73 -11.06 -9.46
C THR A 334 14.21 -9.63 -9.67
N LEU A 335 14.58 -8.98 -8.57
CA LEU A 335 15.28 -7.70 -8.58
C LEU A 335 16.79 -7.97 -8.55
N ILE A 336 17.51 -7.34 -9.46
CA ILE A 336 18.96 -7.42 -9.61
C ILE A 336 19.55 -6.09 -9.17
N LYS A 337 20.60 -6.15 -8.35
CA LYS A 337 21.49 -5.03 -8.06
C LYS A 337 22.83 -5.27 -8.74
N ALA A 338 23.22 -4.33 -9.58
CA ALA A 338 24.51 -4.29 -10.23
C ALA A 338 25.37 -3.18 -9.62
N THR A 339 26.54 -3.54 -9.08
CA THR A 339 27.49 -2.58 -8.53
C THR A 339 28.49 -2.18 -9.61
N ARG A 340 28.51 -0.90 -9.97
CA ARG A 340 29.48 -0.38 -10.95
C ARG A 340 30.88 -0.33 -10.35
N PRO A 341 31.94 -0.28 -11.18
CA PRO A 341 33.31 -0.03 -10.70
C PRO A 341 33.44 1.26 -9.86
N SER A 342 32.58 2.26 -10.11
CA SER A 342 32.50 3.49 -9.31
C SER A 342 31.87 3.30 -7.92
N GLY A 343 31.42 2.10 -7.57
CA GLY A 343 30.66 1.80 -6.35
C GLY A 343 29.16 2.13 -6.44
N GLN A 344 28.71 2.78 -7.51
CA GLN A 344 27.30 3.14 -7.67
C GLN A 344 26.44 1.92 -8.04
N ALA A 345 25.37 1.69 -7.28
CA ALA A 345 24.40 0.63 -7.59
C ALA A 345 23.44 1.05 -8.71
N THR A 346 23.13 0.11 -9.61
CA THR A 346 22.02 0.19 -10.58
C THR A 346 21.11 -1.02 -10.39
N TYR A 347 19.80 -0.81 -10.45
CA TYR A 347 18.82 -1.85 -10.21
C TYR A 347 18.07 -2.19 -11.50
N MET A 348 17.74 -3.45 -11.69
CA MET A 348 16.96 -3.94 -12.82
C MET A 348 16.04 -5.06 -12.38
N ILE A 349 14.84 -5.13 -12.94
CA ILE A 349 13.99 -6.32 -12.85
C ILE A 349 14.39 -7.25 -13.98
N ASP A 350 14.66 -8.52 -13.69
CA ASP A 350 14.80 -9.53 -14.73
C ASP A 350 13.44 -9.72 -15.45
N PRO A 351 13.32 -9.38 -16.75
CA PRO A 351 12.06 -9.45 -17.46
C PRO A 351 11.42 -10.84 -17.47
N ASN A 352 12.25 -11.89 -17.46
CA ASN A 352 11.78 -13.28 -17.55
C ASN A 352 11.34 -13.86 -16.19
N SER A 353 11.65 -13.17 -15.10
CA SER A 353 11.33 -13.60 -13.74
C SER A 353 9.95 -13.18 -13.24
N VAL A 354 9.21 -12.40 -14.04
CA VAL A 354 7.95 -11.81 -13.58
C VAL A 354 6.81 -12.80 -13.70
N GLU A 355 6.34 -13.30 -12.56
CA GLU A 355 5.32 -14.33 -12.48
C GLU A 355 4.08 -13.87 -11.72
N VAL A 356 2.89 -14.21 -12.24
CA VAL A 356 1.61 -13.94 -11.56
C VAL A 356 1.29 -15.12 -10.65
N ILE A 357 1.34 -14.90 -9.33
CA ILE A 357 1.09 -15.94 -8.34
C ILE A 357 -0.39 -16.01 -7.96
N TYR A 358 -1.02 -14.85 -7.77
CA TYR A 358 -2.44 -14.75 -7.46
C TYR A 358 -2.97 -13.44 -8.00
N GLY A 359 -3.89 -13.47 -8.96
CA GLY A 359 -4.43 -12.24 -9.51
C GLY A 359 -3.42 -11.46 -10.37
N GLY A 360 -3.69 -11.38 -11.66
CA GLY A 360 -2.77 -10.77 -12.62
C GLY A 360 -2.86 -9.25 -12.74
N PHE A 361 -2.62 -8.79 -13.96
CA PHE A 361 -2.71 -7.40 -14.35
C PHE A 361 -4.06 -7.10 -15.02
N HIS A 362 -4.64 -5.93 -14.74
CA HIS A 362 -5.86 -5.42 -15.37
C HIS A 362 -5.71 -3.98 -15.84
#